data_AF-A0A9W8HWN3-F1
#
_entry.id   AF-A0A9W8HWN3-F1
#
_cell.length_a   1.000
_cell.length_b   1.000
_cell.length_c   1.000
_cell.angle_alpha   90.00
_cell.angle_beta   90.00
_cell.angle_gamma   90.00
#
_symmetry.space_group_name_H-M   'P 1'
#
loop_
_entity.id
_entity.type
_entity.pdbx_description
1 polymer ?
#
loop_
_entity_poly.entity_id
_entity_poly.type
_entity_poly.pdbx_seq_one_letter_code
_entity_poly.pdbx_strand_id
1 'polypeptide(L)'
;MSDSERHKHEQPAPEGPSGDRTISDSRPSGNRLINKQRSHIDYLMRNIDKPIELPTTKKSVVKPPPEIVLNVRGSSAGAGSSDFSIYRDLRRKENLRIKHMDAEAAEESARNNFEQEADALKRKDEEKTAKNRAKRQKRKKKGKGKGERDNNNSEHEEHAQDV
;
A
#
# COMPACT_ATOMS: atom_id res chain seq x y z
N MET A 1 -0.45 -55.28 53.46
CA MET A 1 0.01 -54.97 52.08
C MET A 1 -0.02 -53.45 51.94
N SER A 2 0.80 -52.74 52.70
CA SER A 2 2.10 -52.18 52.29
C SER A 2 1.95 -51.12 51.18
N ASP A 3 1.67 -49.89 51.62
CA ASP A 3 1.81 -48.67 50.84
C ASP A 3 3.23 -48.58 50.27
N SER A 4 3.33 -48.57 48.95
CA SER A 4 4.59 -48.39 48.24
C SER A 4 4.71 -46.94 47.82
N GLU A 5 5.44 -46.18 48.62
CA GLU A 5 5.92 -44.84 48.29
C GLU A 5 6.65 -44.88 46.95
N ARG A 6 6.06 -44.30 45.90
CA ARG A 6 6.80 -43.94 44.69
C ARG A 6 7.69 -42.74 45.03
N HIS A 7 8.94 -43.04 45.39
CA HIS A 7 10.02 -42.06 45.32
C HIS A 7 10.12 -41.54 43.88
N LYS A 8 9.63 -40.31 43.64
CA LYS A 8 9.96 -39.56 42.43
C LYS A 8 11.44 -39.22 42.53
N HIS A 9 12.26 -39.90 41.73
CA HIS A 9 13.64 -39.50 41.55
C HIS A 9 13.64 -38.22 40.72
N GLU A 10 13.54 -37.08 41.40
CA GLU A 10 13.69 -35.75 40.83
C GLU A 10 15.18 -35.57 40.55
N GLN A 11 15.54 -35.57 39.27
CA GLN A 11 16.90 -35.28 38.81
C GLN A 11 17.17 -33.79 39.03
N PRO A 12 18.27 -33.38 39.70
CA PRO A 12 18.61 -31.97 39.78
C PRO A 12 18.91 -31.43 38.37
N ALA A 13 18.27 -30.32 38.03
CA ALA A 13 18.44 -29.65 36.75
C ALA A 13 19.94 -29.35 36.51
N PRO A 14 20.50 -29.62 35.31
CA PRO A 14 21.86 -29.21 35.01
C PRO A 14 21.93 -27.67 35.04
N GLU A 15 22.78 -27.15 35.92
CA GLU A 15 23.10 -25.73 36.00
C GLU A 15 23.50 -25.23 34.60
N GLY A 16 22.73 -24.26 34.09
CA GLY A 16 22.90 -23.75 32.74
C GLY A 16 24.29 -23.15 32.54
N PRO A 17 24.83 -23.16 31.31
CA PRO A 17 26.08 -22.47 31.05
C PRO A 17 25.89 -20.98 31.32
N SER A 18 26.52 -20.49 32.39
CA SER A 18 26.77 -19.09 32.71
C SER A 18 27.74 -18.49 31.70
N GLY A 19 27.33 -18.48 30.43
CA GLY A 19 27.95 -17.67 29.40
C GLY A 19 27.32 -16.29 29.45
N ASP A 20 27.94 -15.36 30.17
CA ASP A 20 27.73 -13.93 30.02
C ASP A 20 28.12 -13.55 28.58
N ARG A 21 27.20 -13.80 27.65
CA ARG A 21 27.22 -13.18 26.34
C ARG A 21 26.87 -11.73 26.62
N THR A 22 27.88 -10.90 26.88
CA THR A 22 27.75 -9.47 26.69
C THR A 22 27.33 -9.28 25.24
N ILE A 23 26.04 -9.18 25.00
CA ILE A 23 25.48 -8.71 23.74
C ILE A 23 26.01 -7.29 23.68
N SER A 24 27.15 -7.12 23.02
CA SER A 24 27.67 -5.80 22.74
C SER A 24 26.55 -5.11 21.98
N ASP A 25 25.90 -4.16 22.64
CA ASP A 25 24.95 -3.23 22.04
C ASP A 25 25.72 -2.40 21.01
N SER A 26 26.08 -3.01 19.88
CA SER A 26 26.57 -2.30 18.71
C SER A 26 25.33 -1.62 18.13
N ARG A 27 24.98 -0.48 18.73
CA ARG A 27 23.99 0.43 18.15
C ARG A 27 24.38 0.60 16.69
N PRO A 28 23.47 0.33 15.73
CA PRO A 28 23.79 0.50 14.34
C PRO A 28 24.37 1.89 14.14
N SER A 29 25.63 1.97 13.69
CA SER A 29 26.25 3.23 13.28
C SER A 29 25.24 3.99 12.44
N GLY A 30 25.00 5.27 12.76
CA GLY A 30 23.94 6.09 12.13
C GLY A 30 24.00 6.09 10.60
N ASN A 31 25.16 5.72 10.04
CA ASN A 31 25.40 5.64 8.61
C ASN A 31 25.16 4.25 8.00
N ARG A 32 24.64 3.25 8.73
CA ARG A 32 24.46 1.88 8.21
C ARG A 32 23.52 1.82 7.01
N LEU A 33 22.42 2.58 7.02
CA LEU A 33 21.48 2.64 5.89
C LEU A 33 22.11 3.35 4.69
N ILE A 34 22.78 4.48 4.93
CA ILE A 34 23.49 5.26 3.92
C ILE A 34 24.61 4.43 3.28
N ASN A 35 25.38 3.69 4.08
CA ASN A 35 26.45 2.81 3.61
C ASN A 35 25.91 1.63 2.78
N LYS A 36 24.75 1.07 3.13
CA LYS A 36 24.07 0.05 2.31
C LYS A 36 23.59 0.60 0.98
N GLN A 37 23.06 1.82 0.96
CA GLN A 37 22.66 2.49 -0.28
C GLN A 37 23.89 2.77 -1.14
N ARG A 38 24.97 3.28 -0.53
CA ARG A 38 26.24 3.55 -1.21
C ARG A 38 26.83 2.29 -1.85
N SER A 39 26.90 1.17 -1.11
CA SER A 39 27.40 -0.08 -1.67
C SER A 39 26.50 -0.64 -2.78
N HIS A 40 25.19 -0.43 -2.71
CA HIS A 40 24.26 -0.80 -3.76
C HIS A 40 24.45 0.07 -5.02
N ILE A 41 24.64 1.38 -4.86
CA ILE A 41 24.95 2.30 -5.96
C ILE A 41 26.28 1.91 -6.60
N ASP A 42 27.33 1.68 -5.80
CA ASP A 42 28.65 1.26 -6.29
C ASP A 42 28.55 -0.05 -7.10
N TYR A 43 27.67 -0.98 -6.70
CA TYR A 43 27.39 -2.21 -7.46
C TYR A 43 26.68 -1.95 -8.79
N LEU A 44 25.66 -1.09 -8.82
CA LEU A 44 24.95 -0.71 -10.04
C LEU A 44 25.87 0.03 -11.03
N MET A 45 26.74 0.91 -10.52
CA MET A 45 27.68 1.70 -11.33
C MET A 45 28.83 0.88 -11.92
N ARG A 46 29.11 -0.33 -11.43
CA ARG A 46 30.11 -1.23 -12.03
C ARG A 46 29.71 -1.72 -13.42
N ASN A 47 28.41 -1.83 -13.69
CA ASN A 47 27.87 -2.36 -14.96
C ASN A 47 26.72 -1.48 -15.45
N ILE A 48 27.06 -0.29 -15.97
CA ILE A 48 26.08 0.72 -16.39
C ILE A 48 25.25 0.24 -17.60
N ASP A 49 25.84 -0.58 -18.48
CA ASP A 49 25.19 -1.04 -19.71
C ASP A 49 24.13 -2.13 -19.48
N LYS A 50 24.07 -2.73 -18.28
CA LYS A 50 23.09 -3.76 -17.96
C LYS A 50 21.75 -3.12 -17.60
N PRO A 51 20.65 -3.38 -18.34
CA PRO A 51 19.34 -2.86 -17.98
C PRO A 51 18.89 -3.42 -16.63
N ILE A 52 18.36 -2.56 -15.77
CA ILE A 52 17.86 -2.93 -14.45
C ILE A 52 16.39 -3.34 -14.58
N GLU A 53 16.07 -4.57 -14.21
CA GLU A 53 14.68 -5.04 -14.10
C GLU A 53 14.09 -4.63 -12.76
N LEU A 54 13.14 -3.69 -12.78
CA LEU A 54 12.37 -3.34 -11.59
C LEU A 54 11.35 -4.45 -11.29
N PRO A 55 11.17 -4.82 -10.02
CA PRO A 55 10.15 -5.79 -9.66
C PRO A 55 8.77 -5.23 -9.98
N THR A 56 8.07 -5.86 -10.92
CA THR A 56 6.67 -5.56 -11.19
C THR A 56 5.80 -6.20 -10.11
N THR A 57 4.77 -5.48 -9.67
CA THR A 57 3.81 -6.00 -8.71
C THR A 57 3.01 -7.13 -9.38
N LYS A 58 3.27 -8.37 -8.97
CA LYS A 58 2.50 -9.53 -9.44
C LYS A 58 1.14 -9.51 -8.74
N LYS A 59 0.07 -9.34 -9.51
CA LYS A 59 -1.28 -9.58 -8.99
C LYS A 59 -1.40 -11.08 -8.69
N SER A 60 -1.88 -11.45 -7.51
CA SER A 60 -2.27 -12.84 -7.29
C SER A 60 -3.45 -13.13 -8.21
N VAL A 61 -3.31 -14.10 -9.11
CA VAL A 61 -4.41 -14.51 -9.99
C VAL A 61 -4.67 -15.98 -9.71
N VAL A 62 -5.91 -16.32 -9.40
CA VAL A 62 -6.33 -17.72 -9.27
C VAL A 62 -6.30 -18.34 -10.66
N LYS A 63 -5.56 -19.44 -10.82
CA LYS A 63 -5.43 -20.13 -12.12
C LYS A 63 -6.82 -20.57 -12.60
N PRO A 64 -7.15 -20.37 -13.89
CA PRO A 64 -8.43 -20.84 -14.42
C PRO A 64 -8.51 -22.37 -14.32
N PRO A 65 -9.73 -22.93 -14.16
CA PRO A 65 -9.92 -24.37 -14.20
C PRO A 65 -9.50 -24.92 -15.58
N PRO A 66 -8.92 -26.12 -15.65
CA PRO A 66 -8.61 -26.76 -16.93
C PRO A 66 -9.90 -27.09 -17.69
N GLU A 67 -9.89 -26.90 -19.00
CA GLU A 67 -11.06 -27.11 -19.87
C GLU A 67 -11.43 -28.60 -20.00
N ILE A 68 -10.43 -29.47 -20.14
CA ILE A 68 -10.63 -30.92 -20.31
C ILE A 68 -9.87 -31.66 -19.21
N VAL A 69 -10.61 -32.49 -18.47
CA VAL A 69 -10.01 -33.46 -17.53
C VAL A 69 -9.98 -34.82 -18.22
N LEU A 70 -8.78 -35.29 -18.55
CA LEU A 70 -8.60 -36.54 -19.30
C LEU A 70 -8.78 -37.80 -18.45
N ASN A 71 -8.52 -37.72 -17.14
CA ASN A 71 -8.44 -38.88 -16.25
C ASN A 71 -9.71 -39.05 -15.41
N VAL A 72 -10.88 -38.96 -16.04
CA VAL A 72 -12.17 -39.13 -15.34
C VAL A 72 -12.53 -40.62 -15.29
N ARG A 73 -12.62 -41.16 -14.07
CA ARG A 73 -13.12 -42.52 -13.84
C ARG A 73 -14.64 -42.54 -14.12
N GLY A 74 -15.15 -43.65 -14.67
CA GLY A 74 -16.56 -43.76 -15.04
C GLY A 74 -17.52 -43.49 -13.87
N SER A 75 -18.74 -43.02 -14.17
CA SER A 75 -19.71 -42.52 -13.17
C SER A 75 -20.16 -43.56 -12.14
N SER A 76 -20.09 -44.85 -12.46
CA SER A 76 -20.41 -45.96 -11.56
C SER A 76 -19.20 -46.58 -10.87
N ALA A 77 -17.99 -46.07 -11.14
CA ALA A 77 -16.79 -46.57 -10.50
C ALA A 77 -16.76 -46.15 -9.02
N GLY A 78 -16.48 -47.10 -8.12
CA GLY A 78 -16.40 -46.82 -6.68
C GLY A 78 -15.26 -45.87 -6.31
N ALA A 79 -15.30 -45.37 -5.06
CA ALA A 79 -14.29 -44.47 -4.53
C ALA A 79 -12.88 -45.10 -4.59
N GLY A 80 -11.96 -44.43 -5.30
CA GLY A 80 -10.54 -44.76 -5.34
C GLY A 80 -9.78 -44.16 -4.16
N SER A 81 -8.60 -44.70 -3.87
CA SER A 81 -7.72 -44.19 -2.81
C SER A 81 -7.19 -42.76 -3.07
N SER A 82 -7.18 -42.32 -4.33
CA SER A 82 -6.79 -40.97 -4.75
C SER A 82 -7.89 -39.92 -4.59
N ASP A 83 -9.15 -40.34 -4.52
CA ASP A 83 -10.30 -39.44 -4.66
C ASP A 83 -10.37 -38.44 -3.51
N PHE A 84 -9.96 -38.86 -2.31
CA PHE A 84 -9.82 -37.98 -1.16
C PHE A 84 -8.82 -36.84 -1.39
N SER A 85 -7.65 -37.15 -1.97
CA SER A 85 -6.62 -36.15 -2.24
C SER A 85 -7.05 -35.19 -3.35
N ILE A 86 -7.73 -35.71 -4.38
CA ILE A 86 -8.31 -34.91 -5.46
C ILE A 86 -9.34 -33.92 -4.89
N TYR A 87 -10.26 -34.40 -4.03
CA TYR A 87 -11.24 -33.54 -3.36
C TYR A 87 -10.58 -32.49 -2.46
N ARG A 88 -9.56 -32.88 -1.66
CA ARG A 88 -8.81 -31.95 -0.80
C ARG A 88 -8.22 -30.80 -1.61
N ASP A 89 -7.57 -31.11 -2.73
CA ASP A 89 -6.93 -30.10 -3.58
C ASP A 89 -7.96 -29.25 -4.34
N LEU A 90 -9.05 -29.86 -4.83
CA LEU A 90 -10.14 -29.14 -5.48
C LEU A 90 -10.82 -28.16 -4.51
N ARG A 91 -11.16 -28.61 -3.30
CA ARG A 91 -11.76 -27.78 -2.26
C ARG A 91 -10.86 -26.63 -1.84
N ARG A 92 -9.54 -26.88 -1.74
CA ARG A 92 -8.57 -25.81 -1.47
C ARG A 92 -8.55 -24.78 -2.58
N LYS A 93 -8.52 -25.21 -3.85
CA LYS A 93 -8.57 -24.31 -5.01
C LYS A 93 -9.85 -23.48 -5.03
N GLU A 94 -10.99 -24.12 -4.75
CA GLU A 94 -12.29 -23.45 -4.75
C GLU A 94 -12.41 -22.43 -3.60
N ASN A 95 -12.00 -22.80 -2.39
CA ASN A 95 -11.99 -21.86 -1.26
C ASN A 95 -11.06 -20.67 -1.52
N LEU A 96 -9.91 -20.89 -2.18
CA LEU A 96 -9.01 -19.80 -2.57
C LEU A 96 -9.66 -18.90 -3.62
N ARG A 97 -10.38 -19.49 -4.59
CA ARG A 97 -11.15 -18.75 -5.60
C ARG A 97 -12.22 -17.86 -4.98
N ILE A 98 -13.04 -18.41 -4.10
CA ILE A 98 -14.10 -17.67 -3.39
C ILE A 98 -13.48 -16.53 -2.57
N LYS A 99 -12.46 -16.82 -1.77
CA LYS A 99 -11.77 -15.79 -0.96
C LYS A 99 -11.18 -14.67 -1.82
N HIS A 100 -10.65 -14.99 -2.99
CA HIS A 100 -10.12 -14.00 -3.92
C HIS A 100 -11.22 -13.09 -4.45
N MET A 101 -12.34 -13.66 -4.90
CA MET A 101 -13.49 -12.88 -5.37
C MET A 101 -14.07 -11.98 -4.27
N ASP A 102 -14.20 -12.51 -3.05
CA ASP A 102 -14.71 -11.74 -1.91
C ASP A 102 -13.75 -10.58 -1.56
N ALA A 103 -12.43 -10.82 -1.60
CA ALA A 103 -11.42 -9.80 -1.37
C ALA A 103 -11.43 -8.72 -2.46
N GLU A 104 -11.53 -9.11 -3.74
CA GLU A 104 -11.62 -8.16 -4.87
C GLU A 104 -12.88 -7.28 -4.74
N ALA A 105 -14.03 -7.87 -4.41
CA ALA A 105 -15.27 -7.12 -4.21
C ALA A 105 -15.18 -6.14 -3.02
N ALA A 106 -14.52 -6.56 -1.92
CA ALA A 106 -14.27 -5.70 -0.77
C ALA A 106 -13.32 -4.55 -1.11
N GLU A 107 -12.23 -4.80 -1.85
CA GLU A 107 -11.30 -3.77 -2.30
C GLU A 107 -11.95 -2.79 -3.28
N GLU A 108 -12.75 -3.27 -4.22
CA GLU A 108 -13.46 -2.43 -5.19
C GLU A 108 -14.48 -1.52 -4.50
N SER A 109 -15.29 -2.07 -3.59
CA SER A 109 -16.24 -1.26 -2.81
C SER A 109 -15.55 -0.23 -1.92
N ALA A 110 -14.46 -0.59 -1.23
CA ALA A 110 -13.66 0.33 -0.43
C ALA A 110 -13.03 1.44 -1.28
N ARG A 111 -12.51 1.11 -2.47
CA ARG A 111 -11.94 2.08 -3.41
C ARG A 111 -13.00 3.06 -3.93
N ASN A 112 -14.16 2.55 -4.32
CA ASN A 112 -15.26 3.39 -4.81
C ASN A 112 -15.74 4.35 -3.72
N ASN A 113 -15.88 3.89 -2.48
CA ASN A 113 -16.24 4.74 -1.35
C ASN A 113 -15.18 5.81 -1.09
N PHE A 114 -13.91 5.42 -1.10
CA PHE A 114 -12.80 6.37 -0.91
C PHE A 114 -12.77 7.44 -1.99
N GLU A 115 -12.97 7.06 -3.26
CA GLU A 115 -13.00 8.01 -4.38
C GLU A 115 -14.17 9.00 -4.27
N GLN A 116 -15.36 8.50 -3.90
CA GLN A 116 -16.52 9.35 -3.66
C GLN A 116 -16.30 10.33 -2.51
N GLU A 117 -15.72 9.89 -1.40
CA GLU A 117 -15.39 10.74 -0.26
C GLU A 117 -14.33 11.78 -0.64
N ALA A 118 -13.26 11.36 -1.32
CA ALA A 118 -12.19 12.25 -1.76
C ALA A 118 -12.73 13.36 -2.69
N ASP A 119 -13.59 13.01 -3.65
CA ASP A 119 -14.25 13.96 -4.54
C ASP A 119 -15.18 14.92 -3.79
N ALA A 120 -15.94 14.42 -2.81
CA ALA A 120 -16.80 15.24 -1.98
C ALA A 120 -16.00 16.25 -1.13
N LEU A 121 -14.85 15.83 -0.57
CA LEU A 121 -13.96 16.72 0.17
C LEU A 121 -13.36 17.78 -0.77
N LYS A 122 -12.86 17.36 -1.93
CA LYS A 122 -12.30 18.26 -2.94
C LYS A 122 -13.30 19.33 -3.38
N ARG A 123 -14.56 18.95 -3.66
CA ARG A 123 -15.64 19.90 -3.98
C ARG A 123 -15.88 20.91 -2.86
N LYS A 124 -15.97 20.45 -1.61
CA LYS A 124 -16.16 21.34 -0.44
C LYS A 124 -15.01 22.34 -0.29
N ASP A 125 -13.78 21.92 -0.54
CA ASP A 125 -12.60 22.79 -0.44
C ASP A 125 -12.51 23.77 -1.61
N GLU A 126 -12.89 23.34 -2.82
CA GLU A 126 -13.02 24.20 -3.99
C GLU A 126 -14.11 25.27 -3.80
N GLU A 127 -15.27 24.92 -3.25
CA GLU A 127 -16.35 25.87 -2.93
C GLU A 127 -15.90 26.93 -1.91
N LYS A 128 -15.25 26.50 -0.83
CA LYS A 128 -14.69 27.43 0.18
C LYS A 128 -13.65 28.35 -0.45
N THR A 129 -12.75 27.78 -1.27
CA THR A 129 -11.69 28.52 -1.94
C THR A 129 -12.24 29.50 -2.98
N ALA A 130 -13.25 29.10 -3.76
CA ALA A 130 -13.93 29.93 -4.74
C ALA A 130 -14.67 31.10 -4.08
N LYS A 131 -15.40 30.85 -2.98
CA LYS A 131 -16.06 31.90 -2.19
C LYS A 131 -15.05 32.92 -1.66
N ASN A 132 -13.93 32.46 -1.12
CA ASN A 132 -12.86 33.32 -0.61
C ASN A 132 -12.16 34.10 -1.74
N ARG A 133 -11.90 33.45 -2.89
CA ARG A 133 -11.34 34.08 -4.09
C ARG A 133 -12.28 35.16 -4.63
N ALA A 134 -13.58 34.90 -4.73
CA ALA A 134 -14.59 35.87 -5.15
C ALA A 134 -14.64 37.09 -4.23
N LYS A 135 -14.60 36.89 -2.90
CA LYS A 135 -14.49 37.99 -1.92
C LYS A 135 -13.23 38.84 -2.13
N ARG A 136 -12.06 38.21 -2.32
CA ARG A 136 -10.79 38.91 -2.59
C ARG A 136 -10.84 39.70 -3.90
N GLN A 137 -11.37 39.13 -4.97
CA GLN A 137 -11.51 39.82 -6.26
C GLN A 137 -12.47 41.00 -6.18
N LYS A 138 -13.59 40.89 -5.45
CA LYS A 138 -14.51 42.01 -5.21
C LYS A 138 -13.80 43.16 -4.45
N ARG A 139 -12.99 42.84 -3.44
CA ARG A 139 -12.16 43.84 -2.72
C ARG A 139 -11.11 44.47 -3.63
N LYS A 140 -10.42 43.67 -4.46
CA LYS A 140 -9.42 44.17 -5.43
C LYS A 140 -10.04 45.12 -6.45
N LYS A 141 -11.21 44.77 -7.02
CA LYS A 141 -11.95 45.64 -7.95
C LYS A 141 -12.37 46.96 -7.29
N LYS A 142 -12.86 46.92 -6.04
CA LYS A 142 -13.18 48.14 -5.27
C LYS A 142 -11.96 49.00 -4.96
N GLY A 143 -10.81 48.39 -4.66
CA GLY A 143 -9.56 49.11 -4.41
C GLY A 143 -8.96 49.75 -5.67
N LYS A 144 -9.01 49.04 -6.81
CA LYS A 144 -8.57 49.58 -8.10
C LYS A 144 -9.38 50.79 -8.57
N GLY A 145 -10.71 50.77 -8.39
CA GLY A 145 -11.58 51.91 -8.71
C GLY A 145 -11.31 53.17 -7.87
N LYS A 146 -10.46 53.11 -6.84
CA LYS A 146 -10.03 54.28 -6.05
C LYS A 146 -8.63 54.79 -6.41
N GLY A 147 -7.80 54.00 -7.10
CA GLY A 147 -6.48 54.42 -7.57
C GLY A 147 -6.41 54.64 -9.09
N GLU A 148 -7.32 54.06 -9.87
CA GLU A 148 -7.38 54.21 -11.34
C GLU A 148 -8.25 55.41 -11.76
N ARG A 149 -9.13 55.89 -10.87
CA ARG A 149 -9.87 57.15 -11.10
C ARG A 149 -8.98 58.39 -11.01
N ASP A 150 -7.91 58.34 -10.23
CA ASP A 150 -6.98 59.48 -10.10
C ASP A 150 -6.00 59.57 -11.28
N ASN A 151 -5.69 58.47 -11.98
CA ASN A 151 -4.79 58.50 -13.15
C ASN A 151 -5.51 58.76 -14.48
N ASN A 152 -6.79 58.39 -14.64
CA ASN A 152 -7.52 58.65 -15.89
C ASN A 152 -8.07 60.09 -15.98
N ASN A 153 -8.06 60.86 -14.89
CA ASN A 153 -8.48 62.27 -14.90
C ASN A 153 -7.32 63.23 -15.18
N SER A 154 -6.05 62.79 -15.08
CA SER A 154 -4.88 63.60 -15.42
C SER A 154 -4.47 63.54 -16.90
N GLU A 155 -4.92 62.54 -17.67
CA GLU A 155 -4.59 62.42 -19.10
C GLU A 155 -5.63 63.11 -20.02
N HIS A 156 -6.81 63.48 -19.50
CA HIS A 156 -7.89 64.06 -20.31
C HIS A 156 -7.95 65.61 -20.27
N GLU A 157 -7.23 66.27 -19.35
CA GLU A 157 -7.16 67.73 -19.25
C GLU A 157 -6.01 68.36 -20.05
N GLU A 158 -4.98 67.61 -20.45
CA GLU A 158 -3.86 68.17 -21.24
C GLU A 158 -4.16 68.31 -22.75
N HIS A 159 -5.28 67.80 -23.24
CA HIS A 159 -5.61 67.83 -24.68
C HIS A 159 -6.65 68.91 -25.08
N ALA A 160 -7.09 69.74 -24.13
CA ALA A 160 -8.16 70.73 -24.33
C ALA A 160 -7.69 72.20 -24.34
N GLN A 161 -6.39 72.49 -24.41
CA GLN A 161 -5.84 73.86 -24.36
C GLN A 161 -5.16 74.37 -25.66
N ASP A 162 -5.26 73.65 -26.79
CA ASP A 162 -4.75 74.12 -28.09
C ASP A 162 -5.80 73.97 -29.21
N VAL A 163 -6.70 74.95 -29.35
CA VAL A 163 -7.30 75.46 -30.61
C VAL A 163 -7.76 76.89 -30.41
#